data_AF-A0A3D0XCB7-F1
#
_entry.id   AF-A0A3D0XCB7-F1
#
_cell.length_a   1.000
_cell.length_b   1.000
_cell.length_c   1.000
_cell.angle_alpha   90.00
_cell.angle_beta   90.00
_cell.angle_gamma   90.00
#
_symmetry.space_group_name_H-M   'P 1'
#
loop_
_entity.id
_entity.type
_entity.pdbx_description
1 polymer ?
#
loop_
_entity_poly.entity_id
_entity_poly.type
_entity_poly.pdbx_seq_one_letter_code
_entity_poly.pdbx_strand_id
1 'polypeptide(L)'
;MTERERLIELLDKKYDHFCDQCGVNKDSRYTENLADYLLANDVKPLPFKINDIVYGISRGQIIPIQIDTIQYTSKGIDICGSNEKYFGYSTIHLDINNQIGIQWYKTKKEAETALKGGEEE
;
A
#
# COMPACT_ATOMS: atom_id res chain seq x y z
N MET A 1 10.46 -9.11 9.92
CA MET A 1 10.25 -9.54 8.52
C MET A 1 10.89 -8.48 7.64
N THR A 2 11.88 -8.85 6.84
CA THR A 2 12.58 -7.90 5.95
C THR A 2 11.71 -7.55 4.74
N GLU A 3 11.96 -6.40 4.10
CA GLU A 3 11.24 -5.97 2.89
C GLU A 3 11.39 -7.00 1.75
N ARG A 4 12.56 -7.65 1.68
CA ARG A 4 12.85 -8.79 0.80
C ARG A 4 11.93 -9.98 1.06
N GLU A 5 11.84 -10.45 2.29
CA GLU A 5 10.97 -11.60 2.63
C GLU A 5 9.49 -11.32 2.35
N ARG A 6 9.03 -10.10 2.65
CA ARG A 6 7.64 -9.70 2.36
C ARG A 6 7.36 -9.67 0.86
N LEU A 7 8.33 -9.24 0.04
CA LEU A 7 8.21 -9.21 -1.41
C LEU A 7 8.20 -10.63 -2.00
N ILE A 8 9.07 -11.51 -1.50
CA ILE A 8 9.11 -12.93 -1.91
C ILE A 8 7.75 -13.60 -1.63
N GLU A 9 7.18 -13.43 -0.44
CA GLU A 9 5.88 -14.03 -0.09
C GLU A 9 4.73 -13.53 -1.00
N LEU A 10 4.76 -12.25 -1.39
CA LEU A 10 3.78 -11.68 -2.32
C LEU A 10 3.92 -12.26 -3.73
N LEU A 11 5.16 -12.42 -4.20
CA LEU A 11 5.45 -13.01 -5.51
C LEU A 11 5.06 -14.48 -5.53
N ASP A 12 5.41 -15.22 -4.49
CA ASP A 12 5.10 -16.64 -4.35
C ASP A 12 3.58 -16.88 -4.44
N LYS A 13 2.78 -16.15 -3.64
CA LYS A 13 1.30 -16.20 -3.71
C LYS A 13 0.71 -15.89 -5.09
N LYS A 14 1.39 -15.06 -5.89
CA LYS A 14 0.90 -14.66 -7.22
C LYS A 14 1.29 -15.66 -8.30
N TYR A 15 2.49 -16.24 -8.21
CA TYR A 15 3.05 -17.12 -9.22
C TYR A 15 2.88 -18.61 -8.92
N ASP A 16 2.43 -18.99 -7.71
CA ASP A 16 2.11 -20.37 -7.35
C ASP A 16 1.06 -20.99 -8.30
N HIS A 17 0.11 -20.18 -8.80
CA HIS A 17 -0.96 -20.60 -9.70
C HIS A 17 -0.58 -20.60 -11.19
N PHE A 18 0.60 -20.08 -11.57
CA PHE A 18 0.99 -19.90 -12.99
C PHE A 18 1.76 -21.09 -13.58
N CYS A 19 1.95 -22.17 -12.82
CA CYS A 19 2.91 -23.23 -13.17
C CYS A 19 2.35 -24.40 -14.02
N ASP A 20 1.04 -24.63 -14.06
CA ASP A 20 0.54 -25.81 -14.80
C ASP A 20 0.52 -25.62 -16.33
N GLN A 21 0.48 -24.37 -16.81
CA GLN A 21 0.19 -24.10 -18.22
C GLN A 21 1.36 -23.51 -19.04
N CYS A 22 2.40 -23.00 -18.39
CA CYS A 22 3.42 -22.19 -19.09
C CYS A 22 4.79 -22.85 -19.27
N GLY A 23 5.04 -24.06 -18.75
CA GLY A 23 6.33 -24.76 -18.93
C GLY A 23 7.55 -23.98 -18.40
N VAL A 24 7.33 -22.92 -17.63
CA VAL A 24 8.38 -22.17 -16.97
C VAL A 24 8.85 -23.06 -15.82
N ASN A 25 10.07 -23.58 -15.92
CA ASN A 25 10.72 -24.29 -14.83
C ASN A 25 10.50 -23.47 -13.55
N LYS A 26 9.92 -24.09 -12.51
CA LYS A 26 10.01 -23.61 -11.13
C LYS A 26 11.48 -23.69 -10.73
N ASP A 27 12.30 -22.83 -11.31
CA ASP A 27 13.61 -22.56 -10.76
C ASP A 27 13.30 -21.98 -9.38
N SER A 28 13.65 -22.73 -8.34
CA SER A 28 13.23 -22.51 -6.95
C SER A 28 13.59 -21.12 -6.41
N ARG A 29 14.29 -20.31 -7.21
CA ARG A 29 14.80 -18.98 -6.93
C ARG A 29 14.24 -17.89 -7.84
N TYR A 30 13.27 -18.17 -8.71
CA TYR A 30 12.70 -17.14 -9.60
C TYR A 30 12.10 -15.97 -8.82
N THR A 31 11.30 -16.27 -7.79
CA THR A 31 10.69 -15.26 -6.92
C THR A 31 11.73 -14.48 -6.12
N GLU A 32 12.80 -15.14 -5.68
CA GLU A 32 13.93 -14.50 -4.99
C GLU A 32 14.71 -13.56 -5.93
N ASN A 33 15.08 -14.03 -7.12
CA ASN A 33 15.80 -13.23 -8.12
C ASN A 33 14.98 -12.02 -8.59
N LEU A 34 13.67 -12.21 -8.75
CA LEU A 34 12.75 -11.13 -9.09
C LEU A 34 12.62 -10.13 -7.94
N ALA A 35 12.55 -10.60 -6.69
CA ALA A 35 12.54 -9.72 -5.52
C ALA A 35 13.83 -8.90 -5.40
N ASP A 36 15.00 -9.53 -5.54
CA ASP A 36 16.30 -8.85 -5.54
C ASP A 36 16.41 -7.83 -6.67
N TYR A 37 15.95 -8.16 -7.88
CA TYR A 37 15.91 -7.23 -9.01
C TYR A 37 15.01 -6.01 -8.74
N LEU A 38 13.82 -6.23 -8.18
CA LEU A 38 12.89 -5.15 -7.85
C LEU A 38 13.45 -4.22 -6.77
N LEU A 39 14.04 -4.79 -5.71
CA LEU A 39 14.69 -4.01 -4.65
C LEU A 39 15.90 -3.23 -5.16
N ALA A 40 16.71 -3.82 -6.04
CA ALA A 40 17.85 -3.15 -6.67
C ALA A 40 17.44 -1.95 -7.55
N ASN A 41 16.19 -1.94 -8.04
CA ASN A 41 15.61 -0.84 -8.81
C ASN A 41 14.73 0.10 -7.96
N ASP A 42 14.82 0.04 -6.62
CA ASP A 42 14.00 0.80 -5.65
C ASP A 42 12.48 0.60 -5.80
N VAL A 43 12.05 -0.52 -6.39
CA VAL A 43 10.63 -0.87 -6.50
C VAL A 43 10.15 -1.46 -5.18
N LYS A 44 9.53 -0.62 -4.36
CA LYS A 44 8.96 -1.02 -3.07
C LYS A 44 7.51 -1.48 -3.23
N PRO A 45 7.09 -2.59 -2.62
CA PRO A 45 5.71 -3.05 -2.68
C PRO A 45 4.82 -2.04 -1.95
N LEU A 46 3.72 -1.65 -2.61
CA LEU A 46 2.71 -0.80 -1.99
C LEU A 46 2.17 -1.46 -0.71
N PRO A 47 2.06 -0.73 0.42
CA PRO A 47 1.65 -1.32 1.68
C PRO A 47 0.15 -1.67 1.75
N PHE A 48 -0.63 -1.29 0.74
CA PHE A 48 -2.08 -1.42 0.62
C PHE A 48 -2.48 -2.01 -0.75
N LYS A 49 -3.71 -2.51 -0.83
CA LYS A 49 -4.32 -3.03 -2.07
C LYS A 49 -5.56 -2.23 -2.42
N ILE A 50 -6.06 -2.40 -3.64
CA ILE A 50 -7.40 -1.93 -4.00
C ILE A 50 -8.42 -2.65 -3.10
N ASN A 51 -9.41 -1.90 -2.61
CA ASN A 51 -10.39 -2.25 -1.59
C ASN A 51 -9.86 -2.39 -0.16
N ASP A 52 -8.59 -2.07 0.09
CA ASP A 52 -8.06 -2.00 1.46
C ASP A 52 -8.58 -0.74 2.16
N ILE A 53 -8.69 -0.77 3.49
CA ILE A 53 -9.14 0.36 4.30
C ILE A 53 -7.94 0.97 5.00
N VAL A 54 -7.66 2.23 4.69
CA VAL A 54 -6.68 3.05 5.40
C VAL A 54 -7.39 4.07 6.29
N TYR A 55 -6.69 4.64 7.25
CA TYR A 55 -7.25 5.59 8.20
C TYR A 55 -6.62 6.95 7.99
N GLY A 56 -7.38 7.86 7.39
CA GLY A 56 -7.00 9.26 7.22
C GLY A 56 -7.25 10.08 8.49
N ILE A 57 -6.43 11.08 8.74
CA ILE A 57 -6.67 12.12 9.74
C ILE A 57 -7.08 13.39 9.01
N SER A 58 -8.32 13.82 9.24
CA SER A 58 -8.84 15.07 8.69
C SER A 58 -9.50 15.89 9.79
N ARG A 59 -9.09 17.14 9.93
CA ARG A 59 -9.63 18.09 10.93
C ARG A 59 -9.70 17.52 12.36
N GLY A 60 -8.68 16.75 12.76
CA GLY A 60 -8.60 16.14 14.09
C GLY A 60 -9.51 14.91 14.30
N GLN A 61 -10.07 14.34 13.22
CA GLN A 61 -10.85 13.11 13.28
C GLN A 61 -10.23 12.03 12.40
N ILE A 62 -10.32 10.78 12.86
CA ILE A 62 -9.88 9.61 12.11
C ILE A 62 -11.04 9.12 11.26
N ILE A 63 -10.81 9.07 9.95
CA ILE A 63 -11.78 8.66 8.94
C ILE A 63 -11.28 7.39 8.23
N PRO A 64 -12.10 6.34 8.11
CA PRO A 64 -11.73 5.19 7.29
C PRO A 64 -11.86 5.55 5.80
N ILE A 65 -10.84 5.33 5.00
CA ILE A 65 -10.84 5.61 3.56
C ILE A 65 -10.61 4.29 2.85
N GLN A 66 -11.56 3.90 2.01
CA GLN A 66 -11.39 2.72 1.18
C GLN A 66 -10.58 3.10 -0.05
N ILE A 67 -9.55 2.32 -0.39
CA ILE A 67 -8.76 2.54 -1.61
C ILE A 67 -9.53 2.01 -2.81
N ASP A 68 -9.93 2.87 -3.74
CA ASP A 68 -10.70 2.47 -4.92
C ASP A 68 -9.81 2.33 -6.16
N THR A 69 -8.80 3.20 -6.31
CA THR A 69 -7.96 3.21 -7.50
C THR A 69 -6.53 3.62 -7.16
N ILE A 70 -5.57 2.97 -7.80
CA ILE A 70 -4.16 3.31 -7.73
C ILE A 70 -3.73 3.70 -9.15
N GLN A 71 -3.38 4.97 -9.35
CA GLN A 71 -2.98 5.51 -10.64
C GLN A 71 -1.48 5.72 -10.69
N TYR A 72 -0.86 5.28 -11.78
CA TYR A 72 0.56 5.48 -12.03
C TYR A 72 0.70 6.63 -13.02
N THR A 73 1.27 7.74 -12.58
CA THR A 73 1.49 8.94 -13.40
C THR A 73 2.98 9.23 -13.51
N SER A 74 3.36 10.09 -14.46
CA SER A 74 4.75 10.56 -14.58
C SER A 74 5.25 11.35 -13.36
N LYS A 75 4.33 11.81 -12.50
CA LYS A 75 4.64 12.52 -11.25
C LYS A 75 4.76 11.59 -10.04
N GLY A 76 4.44 10.30 -10.19
CA GLY A 76 4.44 9.32 -9.12
C GLY A 76 3.15 8.50 -9.06
N ILE A 77 2.93 7.88 -7.90
CA ILE A 77 1.77 7.03 -7.63
C ILE A 77 0.70 7.89 -6.94
N ASP A 78 -0.45 8.07 -7.59
CA ASP A 78 -1.60 8.76 -7.03
C ASP A 78 -2.61 7.71 -6.53
N ILE A 79 -3.04 7.85 -5.28
CA ILE A 79 -3.94 6.88 -4.64
C ILE A 79 -5.27 7.58 -4.42
N CYS A 80 -6.32 7.03 -5.00
CA CYS A 80 -7.67 7.53 -4.87
C CYS A 80 -8.45 6.62 -3.94
N GLY A 81 -9.01 7.20 -2.89
CA GLY A 81 -9.98 6.53 -2.04
C GLY A 81 -11.29 7.28 -1.94
N SER A 82 -12.29 6.62 -1.38
CA SER A 82 -13.60 7.21 -1.14
C SER A 82 -14.07 6.94 0.28
N ASN A 83 -14.90 7.85 0.77
CA ASN A 83 -15.63 7.68 2.00
C ASN A 83 -16.96 8.43 1.87
N GLU A 84 -18.03 7.69 1.59
CA GLU A 84 -19.38 8.24 1.41
C GLU A 84 -19.88 8.98 2.67
N LYS A 85 -19.55 8.48 3.85
CA LYS A 85 -20.03 9.01 5.12
C LYS A 85 -19.45 10.39 5.46
N TYR A 86 -18.20 10.67 5.08
CA TYR A 86 -17.51 11.90 5.45
C TYR A 86 -17.27 12.85 4.26
N PHE A 87 -17.16 12.32 3.04
CA PHE A 87 -16.85 13.08 1.83
C PHE A 87 -17.90 12.89 0.71
N GLY A 88 -18.97 12.14 0.97
CA GLY A 88 -19.98 11.81 -0.04
C GLY A 88 -19.36 11.08 -1.23
N TYR A 89 -19.75 11.46 -2.44
CA TYR A 89 -19.21 10.91 -3.68
C TYR A 89 -17.86 11.49 -4.11
N SER A 90 -17.19 12.25 -3.24
CA SER A 90 -15.91 12.89 -3.59
C SER A 90 -14.76 11.90 -3.50
N THR A 91 -13.89 11.92 -4.51
CA THR A 91 -12.63 11.18 -4.50
C THR A 91 -11.62 11.90 -3.59
N ILE A 92 -10.97 11.13 -2.73
CA ILE A 92 -9.93 11.57 -1.81
C ILE A 92 -8.59 11.15 -2.39
N HIS A 93 -7.75 12.11 -2.74
CA HIS A 93 -6.37 11.86 -3.15
C HIS A 93 -5.48 11.70 -1.90
N LEU A 94 -4.77 10.58 -1.84
CA LEU A 94 -3.84 10.23 -0.77
C LEU A 94 -2.42 10.23 -1.34
N ASP A 95 -1.56 11.06 -0.75
CA ASP A 95 -0.15 11.06 -1.07
C ASP A 95 0.55 9.86 -0.40
N ILE A 96 1.31 9.09 -1.17
CA ILE A 96 1.95 7.88 -0.65
C ILE A 96 2.97 8.17 0.48
N ASN A 97 3.55 9.37 0.47
CA ASN A 97 4.55 9.79 1.45
C ASN A 97 3.94 10.64 2.57
N ASN A 98 2.61 10.80 2.61
CA ASN A 98 1.91 11.68 3.56
C ASN A 98 2.45 13.13 3.60
N GLN A 99 3.05 13.62 2.51
CA GLN A 99 3.66 14.96 2.48
C GLN A 99 2.65 16.06 2.18
N ILE A 100 1.59 15.73 1.44
CA ILE A 100 0.60 16.70 0.94
C ILE A 100 -0.81 16.14 1.16
N GLY A 101 -1.72 16.97 1.69
CA GLY A 101 -3.13 16.62 1.83
C GLY A 101 -3.47 15.90 3.15
N ILE A 102 -4.30 14.86 3.06
CA ILE A 102 -4.77 14.09 4.22
C ILE A 102 -3.69 13.07 4.60
N GLN A 103 -3.17 13.18 5.82
CA GLN A 103 -2.29 12.16 6.38
C GLN A 103 -3.08 10.87 6.61
N TRP A 104 -2.55 9.73 6.20
CA TRP A 104 -3.21 8.45 6.36
C TRP A 104 -2.26 7.37 6.91
N TYR A 105 -2.85 6.40 7.60
CA TYR A 105 -2.14 5.30 8.24
C TYR A 105 -2.80 3.98 7.90
N LYS A 106 -2.03 2.90 7.91
CA LYS A 106 -2.56 1.57 7.61
C LYS A 106 -3.49 1.07 8.71
N THR A 107 -3.18 1.35 9.96
CA THR A 107 -4.02 0.94 11.10
C THR A 107 -4.64 2.14 11.82
N LYS A 108 -5.83 1.91 12.39
CA LYS A 108 -6.50 2.92 13.22
C LYS A 108 -5.63 3.32 14.42
N LYS A 109 -4.92 2.36 15.03
CA LYS A 109 -4.06 2.59 16.19
C LYS A 109 -2.92 3.55 15.87
N GLU A 110 -2.27 3.40 14.72
CA GLU A 110 -1.26 4.35 14.25
C GLU A 110 -1.84 5.74 14.04
N ALA A 111 -3.03 5.84 13.44
CA ALA A 111 -3.72 7.12 13.29
C ALA A 111 -4.10 7.75 14.64
N GLU A 112 -4.48 6.95 15.64
CA GLU A 112 -4.77 7.42 17.01
C GLU A 112 -3.52 7.95 17.70
N THR A 113 -2.38 7.25 17.58
CA THR A 113 -1.10 7.71 18.11
C THR A 113 -0.66 9.01 17.44
N ALA A 114 -0.78 9.11 16.12
CA ALA A 114 -0.45 10.33 15.39
C ALA A 114 -1.39 11.50 15.74
N LEU A 115 -2.68 11.24 15.96
CA LEU A 115 -3.66 12.25 16.30
C LEU A 115 -3.49 12.79 17.73
N LYS A 116 -3.13 11.93 18.68
CA LYS A 116 -2.89 12.34 20.08
C LYS A 116 -1.62 13.18 20.25
N GLY A 117 -0.81 13.30 19.20
CA GLY A 117 0.53 13.85 19.30
C GLY A 117 1.45 12.83 19.96
N GLY A 118 2.74 12.89 19.64
CA GLY A 118 3.76 12.16 20.39
C GLY A 118 3.82 12.66 21.83
N GLU A 119 2.88 12.24 22.67
CA GLU A 119 2.98 12.25 24.12
C GLU A 119 3.59 10.92 24.55
N GLU A 120 4.86 10.70 24.18
CA GLU A 120 5.79 9.94 25.00
C GLU A 120 7.07 10.78 25.09
N GLU A 121 7.32 11.29 26.29
CA GLU A 121 8.52 11.94 26.80
C GLU A 121 9.82 11.15 26.54
#